data_AF-A0A959EXD1-F1
#
_entry.id   AF-A0A959EXD1-F1
#
_cell.length_a   1.000
_cell.length_b   1.000
_cell.length_c   1.000
_cell.angle_alpha   90.00
_cell.angle_beta   90.00
_cell.angle_gamma   90.00
#
_symmetry.space_group_name_H-M   'P 1'
#
loop_
_entity.id
_entity.type
_entity.pdbx_description
1 polymer ?
#
loop_
_entity_poly.entity_id
_entity_poly.type
_entity_poly.pdbx_seq_one_letter_code
_entity_poly.pdbx_strand_id
1 'polypeptide(L)'
;FLLFAAVIYTGGVRQWGTAVIFWVALLQLWQYERPSPGWSRWLVVGSILFFQLYYSVLGLQKEYRYPFSHAKAAGLFLREKVPPEVPIVAINKFEAAPVLGYAGRTFYALPEGEPFTYFKWVEKVYLPPEHELGLFAQYKQVGGIIVVSPKPLDPDRYPHARLWESFDGYNLKNENYYLYTLSR
;
A
#
# COMPACT_ATOMS: atom_id res chain seq x y z
N PHE A 1 29.80 -8.86 5.46
CA PHE A 1 29.06 -8.18 6.54
C PHE A 1 28.37 -6.91 6.07
N LEU A 2 29.09 -5.92 5.49
CA LEU A 2 28.49 -4.67 4.99
C LEU A 2 27.38 -4.88 3.94
N LEU A 3 27.59 -5.80 2.99
CA LEU A 3 26.58 -6.12 1.98
C LEU A 3 25.33 -6.79 2.60
N PHE A 4 25.51 -7.58 3.66
CA PHE A 4 24.41 -8.20 4.41
C PHE A 4 23.64 -7.17 5.25
N ALA A 5 24.36 -6.26 5.91
CA ALA A 5 23.76 -5.17 6.69
C ALA A 5 23.01 -4.17 5.80
N ALA A 6 23.53 -3.85 4.61
CA ALA A 6 22.86 -2.99 3.64
C ALA A 6 21.51 -3.57 3.18
N VAL A 7 21.48 -4.88 2.91
CA VAL A 7 20.28 -5.60 2.47
C VAL A 7 19.18 -5.58 3.54
N ILE A 8 19.55 -5.86 4.80
CA ILE A 8 18.63 -5.76 5.97
C ILE A 8 18.07 -4.35 6.12
N TYR A 9 18.91 -3.32 5.97
CA TYR A 9 18.51 -1.94 6.18
C TYR A 9 17.54 -1.45 5.11
N THR A 10 17.74 -1.85 3.85
CA THR A 10 16.85 -1.50 2.74
C THR A 10 15.51 -2.23 2.77
N GLY A 11 15.47 -3.50 3.17
CA GLY A 11 14.22 -4.28 3.18
C GLY A 11 13.30 -4.03 4.37
N GLY A 12 13.70 -3.18 5.32
CA GLY A 12 12.92 -2.81 6.51
C GLY A 12 12.50 -4.01 7.37
N VAL A 13 11.44 -3.85 8.16
CA VAL A 13 10.92 -4.85 9.14
C VAL A 13 10.69 -6.25 8.51
N ARG A 14 10.49 -6.33 7.20
CA ARG A 14 10.22 -7.58 6.45
C ARG A 14 11.40 -8.53 6.41
N GLN A 15 12.63 -8.02 6.46
CA GLN A 15 13.84 -8.83 6.46
C GLN A 15 14.32 -9.22 7.86
N TRP A 16 13.62 -8.77 8.91
CA TRP A 16 14.00 -9.08 10.29
C TRP A 16 13.72 -10.54 10.63
N GLY A 17 12.64 -11.12 10.10
CA GLY A 17 12.35 -12.54 10.31
C GLY A 17 13.44 -13.45 9.75
N THR A 18 13.97 -13.13 8.57
CA THR A 18 15.08 -13.87 7.97
C THR A 18 16.41 -13.61 8.68
N ALA A 19 16.65 -12.40 9.19
CA ALA A 19 17.79 -12.10 10.05
C ALA A 19 17.74 -12.87 11.39
N VAL A 20 16.56 -13.04 11.98
CA VAL A 20 16.35 -13.85 13.19
C VAL A 20 16.64 -15.32 12.91
N ILE A 21 16.15 -15.88 11.79
CA ILE A 21 16.45 -17.26 11.39
C ILE A 21 17.96 -17.46 11.20
N PHE A 22 18.64 -16.50 10.55
CA PHE A 22 20.09 -16.52 10.40
C PHE A 22 20.81 -16.47 11.76
N TRP A 23 20.36 -15.62 12.67
CA TRP A 23 20.93 -15.52 14.02
C TRP A 23 20.71 -16.80 14.84
N VAL A 24 19.54 -17.43 14.74
CA VAL A 24 19.25 -18.74 15.35
C VAL A 24 20.19 -19.80 14.79
N ALA A 25 20.42 -19.82 13.47
CA ALA A 25 21.39 -20.73 12.85
C ALA A 25 22.82 -20.49 13.35
N LEU A 26 23.23 -19.23 13.54
CA LEU A 26 24.52 -18.88 14.13
C LEU A 26 24.65 -19.32 15.60
N LEU A 27 23.59 -19.16 16.39
CA LEU A 27 23.57 -19.64 17.78
C LEU A 27 23.63 -21.16 17.89
N GLN A 28 22.91 -21.87 17.02
CA GLN A 28 22.95 -23.33 16.94
C GLN A 28 24.37 -23.82 16.64
N LEU A 29 25.13 -23.07 15.83
CA LEU A 29 26.53 -23.33 15.57
C LEU A 29 27.43 -22.96 16.76
N TRP A 30 27.12 -21.89 17.49
CA TRP A 30 27.91 -21.44 18.63
C TRP A 30 27.84 -22.40 19.83
N GLN A 31 26.65 -22.93 20.15
CA GLN A 31 26.45 -23.77 21.35
C GLN A 31 27.07 -25.17 21.29
N TYR A 32 27.54 -25.63 20.13
CA TYR A 32 28.13 -26.97 19.98
C TYR A 32 29.66 -26.92 20.13
N GLU A 33 30.13 -26.82 21.38
CA GLU A 33 31.53 -26.92 21.76
C GLU A 33 32.08 -28.35 21.55
N ARG A 34 32.80 -28.61 20.44
CA ARG A 34 33.90 -29.59 20.28
C ARG A 34 34.53 -29.53 18.87
N PRO A 35 35.79 -30.01 18.70
CA PRO A 35 36.70 -29.50 17.68
C PRO A 35 36.48 -30.14 16.31
N SER A 36 36.81 -29.35 15.28
CA SER A 36 36.71 -29.64 13.85
C SER A 36 35.28 -29.61 13.26
N PRO A 37 34.91 -28.54 12.53
CA PRO A 37 33.69 -28.56 11.73
C PRO A 37 33.85 -29.55 10.58
N GLY A 38 33.20 -30.72 10.69
CA GLY A 38 33.09 -31.65 9.56
C GLY A 38 32.44 -30.97 8.34
N TRP A 39 32.79 -31.41 7.13
CA TRP A 39 32.28 -30.90 5.85
C TRP A 39 30.75 -30.73 5.79
N SER A 40 30.00 -31.63 6.43
CA SER A 40 28.54 -31.56 6.55
C SER A 40 28.05 -30.27 7.21
N ARG A 41 28.79 -29.74 8.19
CA ARG A 41 28.46 -28.49 8.89
C ARG A 41 28.60 -27.29 7.96
N TRP A 42 29.68 -27.23 7.19
CA TRP A 42 29.88 -26.16 6.20
C TRP A 42 28.84 -26.23 5.07
N LEU A 43 28.38 -27.43 4.71
CA LEU A 43 27.28 -27.61 3.77
C LEU A 43 25.96 -27.01 4.27
N VAL A 44 25.60 -27.26 5.54
CA VAL A 44 24.37 -26.71 6.13
C VAL A 44 24.45 -25.18 6.28
N VAL A 45 25.58 -24.66 6.72
CA VAL A 45 25.78 -23.20 6.82
C VAL A 45 25.78 -22.55 5.44
N GLY A 46 26.49 -23.16 4.49
CA GLY A 46 26.55 -22.71 3.11
C GLY A 46 25.18 -22.70 2.45
N SER A 47 24.33 -23.71 2.68
CA SER A 47 22.98 -23.76 2.12
C SER A 47 22.08 -22.69 2.72
N ILE A 48 22.09 -22.49 4.04
CA ILE A 48 21.31 -21.42 4.70
C ILE A 48 21.75 -20.04 4.18
N LEU A 49 23.06 -19.79 4.11
CA LEU A 49 23.60 -18.53 3.59
C LEU A 49 23.24 -18.34 2.11
N PHE A 50 23.32 -19.39 1.31
CA PHE A 50 22.96 -19.35 -0.11
C PHE A 50 21.49 -19.02 -0.30
N PHE A 51 20.58 -19.73 0.37
CA PHE A 51 19.15 -19.45 0.30
C PHE A 51 18.83 -18.04 0.81
N GLN A 52 19.45 -17.63 1.91
CA GLN A 52 19.27 -16.28 2.45
C GLN A 52 19.68 -15.21 1.44
N LEU A 53 20.87 -15.34 0.85
CA LEU A 53 21.37 -14.39 -0.13
C LEU A 53 20.49 -14.39 -1.39
N TYR A 54 20.17 -15.57 -1.90
CA TYR A 54 19.33 -15.76 -3.09
C TYR A 54 17.94 -15.11 -2.92
N TYR A 55 17.22 -15.41 -1.83
CA TYR A 55 15.91 -14.84 -1.58
C TYR A 55 15.95 -13.35 -1.24
N SER A 56 17.03 -12.88 -0.61
CA SER A 56 17.21 -11.44 -0.37
C SER A 56 17.40 -10.68 -1.68
N VAL A 57 18.22 -11.20 -2.60
CA VAL A 57 18.40 -10.62 -3.95
C VAL A 57 17.09 -10.63 -4.72
N LEU A 58 16.33 -11.74 -4.68
CA LEU A 58 14.99 -11.80 -5.29
C LEU A 58 14.03 -10.79 -4.67
N GLY A 59 14.09 -10.59 -3.35
CA GLY A 59 13.31 -9.58 -2.64
C GLY A 59 13.60 -8.17 -3.13
N LEU A 60 14.89 -7.81 -3.22
CA LEU A 60 15.33 -6.51 -3.74
C LEU A 60 14.93 -6.31 -5.20
N GLN A 61 15.07 -7.34 -6.04
CA GLN A 61 14.63 -7.25 -7.44
C GLN A 61 13.13 -7.02 -7.54
N LYS A 62 12.32 -7.69 -6.73
CA LYS A 62 10.87 -7.47 -6.69
C LYS A 62 10.52 -6.07 -6.20
N GLU A 63 11.20 -5.57 -5.18
CA GLU A 63 10.98 -4.23 -4.63
C GLU A 63 11.41 -3.12 -5.60
N TYR A 64 12.48 -3.33 -6.36
CA TYR A 64 12.89 -2.41 -7.42
C TYR A 64 11.91 -2.44 -8.62
N ARG A 65 11.42 -3.62 -8.99
CA ARG A 65 10.57 -3.80 -10.17
C ARG A 65 9.12 -3.38 -9.93
N TYR A 66 8.62 -3.56 -8.72
CA TYR A 66 7.21 -3.37 -8.40
C TYR A 66 7.01 -2.40 -7.25
N PRO A 67 6.08 -1.44 -7.37
CA PRO A 67 5.80 -0.52 -6.29
C PRO A 67 5.31 -1.29 -5.07
N PHE A 68 5.77 -0.85 -3.89
CA PHE A 68 5.33 -1.45 -2.64
C PHE A 68 3.82 -1.30 -2.43
N SER A 69 3.27 -0.12 -2.77
CA SER A 69 1.85 0.20 -2.66
C SER A 69 1.49 1.26 -3.69
N HIS A 70 0.31 1.11 -4.30
CA HIS A 70 -0.25 2.13 -5.20
C HIS A 70 -0.75 3.37 -4.46
N ALA A 71 -0.92 3.30 -3.14
CA ALA A 71 -1.45 4.41 -2.36
C ALA A 71 -0.56 5.66 -2.44
N LYS A 72 0.77 5.45 -2.51
CA LYS A 72 1.72 6.54 -2.69
C LYS A 72 1.55 7.22 -4.05
N ALA A 73 1.43 6.44 -5.12
CA ALA A 73 1.25 6.97 -6.46
C ALA A 73 -0.09 7.73 -6.58
N ALA A 74 -1.18 7.11 -6.12
CA ALA A 74 -2.50 7.73 -6.11
C ALA A 74 -2.53 9.02 -5.25
N GLY A 75 -1.91 8.99 -4.07
CA GLY A 75 -1.88 10.16 -3.18
C GLY A 75 -1.07 11.30 -3.76
N LEU A 76 0.12 11.03 -4.32
CA LEU A 76 0.93 12.03 -5.00
C LEU A 76 0.21 12.62 -6.22
N PHE A 77 -0.47 11.78 -7.01
CA PHE A 77 -1.30 12.23 -8.13
C PHE A 77 -2.38 13.21 -7.66
N LEU A 78 -3.13 12.86 -6.61
CA LEU A 78 -4.16 13.74 -6.05
C LEU A 78 -3.56 15.06 -5.54
N ARG A 79 -2.40 15.01 -4.89
CA ARG A 79 -1.71 16.21 -4.39
C ARG A 79 -1.28 17.16 -5.50
N GLU A 80 -0.82 16.63 -6.63
CA GLU A 80 -0.21 17.39 -7.72
C GLU A 80 -1.23 17.83 -8.79
N LYS A 81 -2.29 17.04 -9.01
CA LYS A 81 -3.24 17.25 -10.10
C LYS A 81 -4.59 17.80 -9.67
N VAL A 82 -4.98 17.65 -8.39
CA VAL A 82 -6.29 18.09 -7.90
C VAL A 82 -6.17 19.44 -7.20
N PRO A 83 -6.88 20.49 -7.64
CA PRO A 83 -6.87 21.80 -6.96
C PRO A 83 -7.32 21.69 -5.50
N PRO A 84 -6.72 22.44 -4.54
CA PRO A 84 -7.04 22.45 -3.10
C PRO A 84 -8.52 22.47 -2.74
N GLU A 85 -9.31 23.17 -3.55
CA GLU A 85 -10.72 23.46 -3.33
C GLU A 85 -11.63 22.28 -3.68
N VAL A 86 -11.15 21.35 -4.50
CA VAL A 86 -11.94 20.19 -4.94
C VAL A 86 -11.95 19.13 -3.83
N PRO A 87 -13.14 18.76 -3.32
CA PRO A 87 -13.24 17.75 -2.28
C PRO A 87 -13.04 16.34 -2.87
N ILE A 88 -12.41 15.50 -2.07
CA ILE A 88 -12.12 14.11 -2.41
C ILE A 88 -13.02 13.23 -1.54
N VAL A 89 -13.88 12.43 -2.16
CA VAL A 89 -14.79 11.51 -1.48
C VAL A 89 -14.24 10.09 -1.59
N ALA A 90 -14.03 9.43 -0.46
CA ALA A 90 -13.63 8.03 -0.42
C ALA A 90 -14.85 7.11 -0.28
N ILE A 91 -14.95 6.13 -1.17
CA ILE A 91 -15.99 5.09 -1.08
C ILE A 91 -15.73 4.15 0.10
N ASN A 92 -14.46 3.84 0.38
CA ASN A 92 -14.05 3.00 1.50
C ASN A 92 -12.99 3.73 2.34
N LYS A 93 -13.35 4.13 3.56
CA LYS A 93 -12.44 4.82 4.52
C LYS A 93 -11.18 4.00 4.79
N PHE A 94 -11.33 2.69 4.99
CA PHE A 94 -10.22 1.78 5.30
C PHE A 94 -9.19 1.75 4.17
N GLU A 95 -9.66 1.49 2.95
CA GLU A 95 -8.77 1.30 1.80
C GLU A 95 -8.18 2.62 1.28
N ALA A 96 -8.88 3.75 1.48
CA ALA A 96 -8.40 5.08 1.09
C ALA A 96 -7.48 5.75 2.12
N ALA A 97 -7.45 5.29 3.38
CA ALA A 97 -6.62 5.90 4.42
C ALA A 97 -5.11 5.96 4.08
N PRO A 98 -4.49 4.93 3.46
CA PRO A 98 -3.12 5.04 2.97
C PRO A 98 -2.92 6.16 1.94
N VAL A 99 -3.90 6.36 1.04
CA VAL A 99 -3.85 7.41 0.01
C VAL A 99 -3.92 8.80 0.65
N LEU A 100 -4.80 8.97 1.63
CA LEU A 100 -4.94 10.21 2.40
C LEU A 100 -3.60 10.65 3.01
N GLY A 101 -2.84 9.71 3.58
CA GLY A 101 -1.54 9.98 4.18
C GLY A 101 -0.51 10.56 3.20
N TYR A 102 -0.55 10.16 1.93
CA TYR A 102 0.36 10.67 0.89
C TYR A 102 -0.17 11.90 0.16
N ALA A 103 -1.50 12.03 0.04
CA ALA A 103 -2.12 13.16 -0.62
C ALA A 103 -1.93 14.46 0.17
N GLY A 104 -1.90 14.40 1.50
CA GLY A 104 -1.88 15.61 2.34
C GLY A 104 -3.14 16.46 2.12
N ARG A 105 -4.27 15.79 1.88
CA ARG A 105 -5.57 16.38 1.55
C ARG A 105 -6.65 15.83 2.45
N THR A 106 -7.69 16.63 2.63
CA THR A 106 -8.87 16.22 3.37
C THR A 106 -9.75 15.32 2.53
N PHE A 107 -10.00 14.10 3.01
CA PHE A 107 -10.94 13.18 2.38
C PHE A 107 -12.23 13.17 3.17
N TYR A 108 -13.34 13.04 2.46
CA TYR A 108 -14.68 12.97 3.00
C TYR A 108 -15.25 11.59 2.77
N ALA A 109 -16.16 11.18 3.65
CA ALA A 109 -16.92 9.96 3.46
C ALA A 109 -18.42 10.27 3.61
N LEU A 110 -19.22 9.64 2.76
CA LEU A 110 -20.67 9.68 2.86
C LEU A 110 -21.17 8.48 3.67
N PRO A 111 -22.33 8.60 4.35
CA PRO A 111 -23.30 9.70 4.27
C PRO A 111 -22.97 10.91 5.17
N GLU A 112 -22.01 10.77 6.10
CA GLU A 112 -21.77 11.81 7.11
C GLU A 112 -21.28 13.15 6.50
N GLY A 113 -20.56 13.11 5.37
CA GLY A 113 -20.01 14.30 4.72
C GLY A 113 -18.87 14.96 5.50
N GLU A 114 -18.44 14.33 6.59
CA GLU A 114 -17.38 14.77 7.48
C GLU A 114 -16.00 14.31 6.99
N PRO A 115 -14.95 15.10 7.26
CA PRO A 115 -13.59 14.68 6.97
C PRO A 115 -13.18 13.55 7.91
N PHE A 116 -12.43 12.58 7.39
CA PHE A 116 -11.92 11.48 8.22
C PHE A 116 -10.39 11.40 8.17
N THR A 117 -9.78 11.04 9.28
CA THR A 117 -8.34 10.73 9.40
C THR A 117 -8.09 9.32 9.90
N TYR A 118 -9.14 8.64 10.37
CA TYR A 118 -9.11 7.28 10.90
C TYR A 118 -10.36 6.51 10.41
N PHE A 119 -10.34 5.20 10.58
CA PHE A 119 -11.45 4.31 10.25
C PHE A 119 -11.65 3.30 11.38
N LYS A 120 -12.85 2.71 11.47
CA LYS A 120 -13.10 1.56 12.33
C LYS A 120 -12.97 0.28 11.50
N TRP A 121 -12.24 -0.71 12.01
CA TRP A 121 -11.90 -1.94 11.27
C TRP A 121 -13.13 -2.76 10.80
N VAL A 122 -14.28 -2.60 11.47
CA VAL A 122 -15.52 -3.35 11.21
C VAL A 122 -16.65 -2.42 10.74
N GLU A 123 -16.30 -1.23 10.25
CA GLU A 123 -17.29 -0.30 9.71
C GLU A 123 -17.87 -0.85 8.41
N LYS A 124 -19.20 -0.84 8.27
CA LYS A 124 -19.84 -1.22 7.01
C LYS A 124 -19.47 -0.18 5.96
N VAL A 125 -18.99 -0.65 4.81
CA VAL A 125 -18.71 0.23 3.66
C VAL A 125 -20.04 0.70 3.09
N TYR A 126 -20.32 1.99 3.27
CA TYR A 126 -21.45 2.64 2.63
C TYR A 126 -21.07 3.03 1.21
N LEU A 127 -21.86 2.58 0.24
CA LEU A 127 -21.70 2.95 -1.17
C LEU A 127 -22.70 4.07 -1.46
N PRO A 128 -22.29 5.35 -1.51
CA PRO A 128 -23.20 6.45 -1.77
C PRO A 128 -23.74 6.35 -3.20
N PRO A 129 -25.06 6.47 -3.42
CA PRO A 129 -25.63 6.70 -4.75
C PRO A 129 -25.00 7.92 -5.43
N GLU A 130 -24.98 7.93 -6.78
CA GLU A 130 -24.42 9.07 -7.52
C GLU A 130 -25.12 10.40 -7.21
N HIS A 131 -26.45 10.38 -7.00
CA HIS A 131 -27.18 11.60 -6.64
C HIS A 131 -26.71 12.20 -5.30
N GLU A 132 -26.31 11.39 -4.32
CA GLU A 132 -25.78 11.89 -3.04
C GLU A 132 -24.39 12.51 -3.22
N LEU A 133 -23.56 11.95 -4.10
CA LEU A 133 -22.28 12.54 -4.49
C LEU A 133 -22.49 13.90 -5.16
N GLY A 134 -23.50 14.01 -6.03
CA GLY A 134 -23.91 15.28 -6.63
C GLY A 134 -24.43 16.29 -5.60
N LEU A 135 -25.24 15.86 -4.64
CA LEU A 135 -25.72 16.70 -3.53
C LEU A 135 -24.56 17.18 -2.67
N PHE A 136 -23.57 16.33 -2.40
CA PHE A 136 -22.37 16.70 -1.66
C PHE A 136 -21.53 17.76 -2.40
N ALA A 137 -21.40 17.64 -3.73
CA ALA A 137 -20.76 18.65 -4.57
C ALA A 137 -21.47 20.01 -4.44
N GLN A 138 -22.80 20.01 -4.47
CA GLN A 138 -23.63 21.21 -4.29
C GLN A 138 -23.49 21.81 -2.89
N TYR A 139 -23.48 20.97 -1.85
CA TYR A 139 -23.29 21.39 -0.46
C TYR A 139 -21.92 22.05 -0.25
N LYS A 140 -20.86 21.52 -0.87
CA LYS A 140 -19.52 22.12 -0.86
C LYS A 140 -19.35 23.29 -1.83
N GLN A 141 -20.38 23.63 -2.60
CA GLN A 141 -20.39 24.73 -3.57
C GLN A 141 -19.30 24.62 -4.65
N VAL A 142 -18.99 23.39 -5.07
CA VAL A 142 -17.99 23.10 -6.10
C VAL A 142 -18.62 22.58 -7.39
N GLY A 143 -17.95 22.80 -8.52
CA GLY A 143 -18.42 22.34 -9.84
C GLY A 143 -18.27 20.83 -10.06
N GLY A 144 -17.56 20.14 -9.19
CA GLY A 144 -17.36 18.69 -9.24
C GLY A 144 -16.53 18.18 -8.08
N ILE A 145 -16.47 16.86 -7.95
CA ILE A 145 -15.74 16.16 -6.90
C ILE A 145 -14.87 15.05 -7.49
N ILE A 146 -13.85 14.65 -6.72
CA ILE A 146 -13.08 13.44 -7.02
C ILE A 146 -13.57 12.30 -6.14
N VAL A 147 -13.83 11.15 -6.74
CA VAL A 147 -14.23 9.93 -6.02
C VAL A 147 -13.08 8.93 -6.08
N VAL A 148 -12.65 8.45 -4.91
CA VAL A 148 -11.61 7.43 -4.77
C VAL A 148 -12.28 6.12 -4.40
N SER A 149 -12.09 5.11 -5.24
CA SER A 149 -12.62 3.76 -5.03
C SER A 149 -11.52 2.71 -5.14
N PRO A 150 -11.52 1.68 -4.28
CA PRO A 150 -10.57 0.57 -4.40
C PRO A 150 -10.90 -0.40 -5.56
N LYS A 151 -12.13 -0.31 -6.09
CA LYS A 151 -12.62 -1.13 -7.19
C LYS A 151 -13.24 -0.24 -8.28
N PRO A 152 -13.32 -0.69 -9.53
CA PRO A 152 -14.06 0.02 -10.56
C PRO A 152 -15.49 0.28 -10.07
N LEU A 153 -15.97 1.51 -10.25
CA LEU A 153 -17.37 1.85 -10.00
C LEU A 153 -18.25 1.19 -11.07
N ASP A 154 -19.40 0.69 -10.64
CA ASP A 154 -20.40 0.10 -11.52
C ASP A 154 -21.03 1.19 -12.41
N PRO A 155 -20.89 1.11 -13.75
CA PRO A 155 -21.44 2.11 -14.67
C PRO A 155 -22.96 2.26 -14.58
N ASP A 156 -23.69 1.20 -14.21
CA ASP A 156 -25.15 1.26 -14.08
C ASP A 156 -25.56 2.08 -12.85
N ARG A 157 -24.71 2.07 -11.81
CA ARG A 157 -24.93 2.80 -10.56
C ARG A 157 -24.35 4.22 -10.59
N TYR A 158 -23.27 4.42 -11.34
CA TYR A 158 -22.55 5.69 -11.47
C TYR A 158 -22.39 6.10 -12.96
N PRO A 159 -23.50 6.33 -13.68
CA PRO A 159 -23.48 6.58 -15.12
C PRO A 159 -22.71 7.85 -15.53
N HIS A 160 -22.58 8.84 -14.65
CA HIS A 160 -21.90 10.11 -14.96
C HIS A 160 -20.47 10.17 -14.38
N ALA A 161 -20.06 9.17 -13.60
CA ALA A 161 -18.69 9.11 -13.09
C ALA A 161 -17.70 8.75 -14.22
N ARG A 162 -16.76 9.65 -14.50
CA ARG A 162 -15.72 9.41 -15.52
C ARG A 162 -14.43 8.98 -14.85
N LEU A 163 -13.90 7.81 -15.23
CA LEU A 163 -12.59 7.37 -14.77
C LEU A 163 -11.54 8.36 -15.28
N TRP A 164 -10.76 8.90 -14.36
CA TRP A 164 -9.67 9.82 -14.68
C TRP A 164 -8.33 9.12 -14.72
N GLU A 165 -8.02 8.32 -13.69
CA GLU A 165 -6.76 7.60 -13.58
C GLU A 165 -6.98 6.31 -12.78
N SER A 166 -6.27 5.23 -13.15
CA SER A 166 -6.25 3.98 -12.40
C SER A 166 -4.84 3.61 -11.96
N PHE A 167 -4.76 3.08 -10.75
CA PHE A 167 -3.56 2.50 -10.17
C PHE A 167 -3.87 1.06 -9.81
N ASP A 168 -3.86 0.19 -10.82
CA ASP A 168 -4.35 -1.19 -10.78
C ASP A 168 -3.30 -2.23 -11.23
N GLY A 169 -2.07 -1.78 -11.49
CA GLY A 169 -0.95 -2.66 -11.83
C GLY A 169 -0.52 -3.58 -10.68
N TYR A 170 0.45 -4.44 -10.92
CA TYR A 170 0.99 -5.28 -9.85
C TYR A 170 1.66 -4.44 -8.75
N ASN A 171 1.30 -4.72 -7.50
CA ASN A 171 1.96 -4.18 -6.31
C ASN A 171 1.99 -5.23 -5.20
N LEU A 172 2.90 -5.08 -4.23
CA LEU A 172 3.12 -6.08 -3.18
C LEU A 172 1.95 -6.21 -2.19
N LYS A 173 1.10 -5.19 -2.07
CA LYS A 173 -0.05 -5.20 -1.16
C LYS A 173 -1.36 -5.62 -1.83
N ASN A 174 -1.36 -5.80 -3.15
CA ASN A 174 -2.57 -6.05 -3.94
C ASN A 174 -3.66 -4.97 -3.71
N GLU A 175 -3.24 -3.72 -3.52
CA GLU A 175 -4.13 -2.55 -3.38
C GLU A 175 -4.35 -1.92 -4.76
N ASN A 176 -5.59 -1.55 -5.09
CA ASN A 176 -5.90 -0.82 -6.32
C ASN A 176 -6.60 0.49 -6.00
N TYR A 177 -6.44 1.49 -6.85
CA TYR A 177 -7.11 2.78 -6.70
C TYR A 177 -7.63 3.29 -8.03
N TYR A 178 -8.91 3.63 -8.07
CA TYR A 178 -9.58 4.18 -9.24
C TYR A 178 -10.10 5.56 -8.87
N LEU A 179 -9.63 6.57 -9.60
CA LEU A 179 -9.99 7.96 -9.39
C LEU A 179 -11.02 8.36 -10.43
N TYR A 180 -12.19 8.79 -9.98
CA TYR A 180 -13.26 9.25 -10.85
C TYR A 180 -13.52 10.74 -10.65
N THR A 181 -13.84 11.43 -11.74
CA THR A 181 -14.39 12.78 -11.70
C THR A 181 -15.90 12.69 -11.84
N LEU A 182 -16.62 13.39 -10.96
CA LEU A 182 -18.06 13.61 -11.09
C LEU A 182 -18.28 15.13 -11.16
N SER A 183 -18.56 15.63 -12.36
CA SER A 183 -18.92 17.02 -12.60
C SER A 183 -20.43 17.21 -12.47
N ARG A 184 -20.83 18.40 -12.01
CA ARG A 184 -22.24 18.80 -11.94
C ARG A 184 -22.90 18.86 -13.31
#